data_AF-A0A842UVM0-F1
#
_entry.id   AF-A0A842UVM0-F1
#
_cell.length_a   1.000
_cell.length_b   1.000
_cell.length_c   1.000
_cell.angle_alpha   90.00
_cell.angle_beta   90.00
_cell.angle_gamma   90.00
#
_symmetry.space_group_name_H-M   'P 1'
#
loop_
_entity.id
_entity.type
_entity.pdbx_description
1 polymer ?
#
loop_
_entity_poly.entity_id
_entity_poly.type
_entity_poly.pdbx_seq_one_letter_code
_entity_poly.pdbx_strand_id
1 'polypeptide(L)'
;MTELAYREPVFKYQPERWTIRDQRVEELASHRRRLNRSFCILESQLKGDSDPCVSLETVERIYSDLRLLNEDAEELSGRVDGFDEIVVRDVATNTRVVKSYMDYFHPRRFLKRGNRPKIGGDCVNGVFGKGSWKALKNSCRPENFPHSTLDRATRMLYPMTSRSLDAATILDGVGELPSRLKQDLYNQLSELSRVTDSFCRGSGLMPDTGTYNLEFSRQEFSYWEAPNHLAALDEDRLLCYRPEGSSSYCFFSPFSMIILMHELGGHRAHDIYQSRIMPEHMVVTEEDYCTLAYNPCSEGTALTMEEFGFKWMTANRETLGLSEDDLRKTEMHMRKYVATKLPRILYGLLNLRERVEEKGDAEKDLAKLTGNFVYFQDPMTFKEDNQAGDYFQQLAYYYGQRRTGRLVKKMRKDGVPDDQMMHALMAGVWCDPKAQERFIFEHYLPAIAG
;
A
#
# COMPACT_ATOMS: atom_id res chain seq x y z
N MET A 1 17.45 31.89 -3.67
CA MET A 1 16.33 30.96 -3.49
C MET A 1 15.08 31.66 -3.98
N THR A 2 14.67 31.35 -5.20
CA THR A 2 13.46 31.87 -5.84
C THR A 2 12.27 31.09 -5.29
N GLU A 3 11.24 31.81 -4.86
CA GLU A 3 9.94 31.25 -4.50
C GLU A 3 9.45 30.36 -5.66
N LEU A 4 9.13 29.10 -5.39
CA LEU A 4 8.52 28.16 -6.34
C LEU A 4 7.15 28.74 -6.74
N ALA A 5 7.14 29.64 -7.72
CA ALA A 5 5.95 30.31 -8.21
C ALA A 5 5.15 29.32 -9.09
N TYR A 6 4.43 28.40 -8.45
CA TYR A 6 3.51 27.52 -9.15
C TYR A 6 2.19 28.26 -9.41
N ARG A 7 1.87 28.47 -10.68
CA ARG A 7 0.56 28.94 -11.16
C ARG A 7 -0.06 27.85 -12.04
N GLU A 8 -0.48 26.74 -11.44
CA GLU A 8 -1.50 25.89 -12.04
C GLU A 8 -2.85 26.15 -11.35
N PRO A 9 -3.98 26.03 -12.07
CA PRO A 9 -5.29 26.14 -11.45
C PRO A 9 -5.44 25.01 -10.44
N VAL A 10 -5.37 25.34 -9.15
CA VAL A 10 -5.77 24.42 -8.07
C VAL A 10 -7.21 24.01 -8.35
N PHE A 11 -7.45 22.70 -8.43
CA PHE A 11 -8.81 22.16 -8.46
C PHE A 11 -9.52 22.56 -7.17
N LYS A 12 -10.43 23.55 -7.24
CA LYS A 12 -11.13 24.14 -6.08
C LYS A 12 -12.46 23.46 -5.79
N TYR A 13 -12.63 22.19 -6.14
CA TYR A 13 -13.84 21.47 -5.77
C TYR A 13 -13.71 20.92 -4.35
N GLN A 14 -14.57 21.39 -3.45
CA GLN A 14 -14.78 20.80 -2.14
C GLN A 14 -16.08 20.00 -2.21
N PRO A 15 -16.02 18.66 -2.32
CA PRO A 15 -17.23 17.85 -2.35
C PRO A 15 -18.00 18.05 -1.05
N GLU A 16 -19.33 18.15 -1.14
CA GLU A 16 -20.17 17.91 0.02
C GLU A 16 -19.91 16.50 0.56
N ARG A 17 -20.07 16.34 1.88
CA ARG A 17 -19.89 15.04 2.52
C ARG A 17 -20.97 14.07 2.02
N TRP A 18 -20.56 12.92 1.52
CA TRP A 18 -21.44 11.82 1.16
C TRP A 18 -22.21 11.32 2.38
N THR A 19 -23.49 11.04 2.21
CA THR A 19 -24.39 10.58 3.27
C THR A 19 -24.99 9.23 2.91
N ILE A 20 -25.02 8.32 3.89
CA ILE A 20 -25.84 7.10 3.80
C ILE A 20 -27.29 7.51 4.08
N ARG A 21 -28.23 7.13 3.22
CA ARG A 21 -29.64 7.56 3.33
C ARG A 21 -30.49 6.59 4.15
N ASP A 22 -30.32 5.30 3.95
CA ASP A 22 -31.02 4.25 4.69
C ASP A 22 -30.33 3.98 6.04
N GLN A 23 -31.06 4.20 7.14
CA GLN A 23 -30.60 3.97 8.51
C GLN A 23 -30.02 2.56 8.72
N ARG A 24 -30.57 1.54 8.06
CA ARG A 24 -30.10 0.15 8.21
C ARG A 24 -28.75 -0.05 7.53
N VAL A 25 -28.48 0.68 6.45
CA VAL A 25 -27.16 0.67 5.79
C VAL A 25 -26.13 1.41 6.65
N GLU A 26 -26.54 2.46 7.35
CA GLU A 26 -25.69 3.17 8.30
C GLU A 26 -25.32 2.27 9.49
N GLU A 27 -26.30 1.57 10.06
CA GLU A 27 -26.10 0.56 11.09
C GLU A 27 -25.15 -0.56 10.61
N LEU A 28 -25.37 -1.09 9.40
CA LEU A 28 -24.49 -2.07 8.77
C LEU A 28 -23.03 -1.57 8.66
N ALA A 29 -22.83 -0.32 8.21
CA ALA A 29 -21.50 0.29 8.12
C ALA A 29 -20.84 0.50 9.50
N SER A 30 -21.62 0.86 10.51
CA SER A 30 -21.18 0.96 11.91
C SER A 30 -20.77 -0.41 12.46
N HIS A 31 -21.53 -1.47 12.14
CA HIS A 31 -21.23 -2.85 12.51
C HIS A 31 -19.92 -3.33 11.86
N ARG A 32 -19.69 -2.97 10.59
CA ARG A 32 -18.42 -3.24 9.87
C ARG A 32 -17.22 -2.64 10.62
N ARG A 33 -17.32 -1.42 11.13
CA ARG A 33 -16.21 -0.80 11.91
C ARG A 33 -15.90 -1.59 13.18
N ARG A 34 -16.91 -2.12 13.88
CA ARG A 34 -16.70 -2.96 15.07
C ARG A 34 -16.04 -4.30 14.74
N LEU A 35 -16.42 -4.93 13.63
CA LEU A 35 -15.74 -6.13 13.11
C LEU A 35 -14.26 -5.83 12.87
N ASN A 36 -13.96 -4.76 12.13
CA ASN A 36 -12.58 -4.40 11.80
C ASN A 36 -11.77 -4.09 13.05
N ARG A 37 -12.32 -3.35 14.02
CA ARG A 37 -11.64 -3.10 15.29
C ARG A 37 -11.30 -4.38 16.04
N SER A 38 -12.23 -5.33 16.10
CA SER A 38 -11.97 -6.64 16.71
C SER A 38 -10.88 -7.40 15.96
N PHE A 39 -10.83 -7.27 14.62
CA PHE A 39 -9.79 -7.84 13.79
C PHE A 39 -8.42 -7.16 14.01
N CYS A 40 -8.35 -5.84 14.14
CA CYS A 40 -7.12 -5.11 14.46
C CYS A 40 -6.56 -5.51 15.83
N ILE A 41 -7.44 -5.72 16.83
CA ILE A 41 -7.04 -6.25 18.14
C ILE A 41 -6.45 -7.66 17.98
N LEU A 42 -7.06 -8.52 17.16
CA LEU A 42 -6.52 -9.84 16.86
C LEU A 42 -5.13 -9.74 16.19
N GLU A 43 -4.97 -8.89 15.17
CA GLU A 43 -3.67 -8.66 14.52
C GLU A 43 -2.62 -8.16 15.52
N SER A 44 -2.98 -7.27 16.45
CA SER A 44 -2.05 -6.78 17.48
C SER A 44 -1.60 -7.87 18.46
N GLN A 45 -2.45 -8.86 18.76
CA GLN A 45 -2.11 -10.00 19.62
C GLN A 45 -1.13 -10.96 18.94
N LEU A 46 -1.04 -10.92 17.60
CA LEU A 46 -0.11 -11.73 16.83
C LEU A 46 1.26 -11.06 16.70
N LYS A 47 1.34 -9.73 16.74
CA LYS A 47 2.59 -8.98 16.52
C LYS A 47 3.60 -9.18 17.65
N GLY A 48 4.85 -9.46 17.28
CA GLY A 48 6.01 -9.37 18.18
C GLY A 48 6.23 -10.55 19.13
N ASP A 49 5.37 -11.58 19.09
CA ASP A 49 5.52 -12.80 19.87
C ASP A 49 5.84 -13.99 18.95
N SER A 50 6.82 -14.81 19.33
CA SER A 50 7.16 -16.05 18.63
C SER A 50 6.17 -17.18 18.93
N ASP A 51 5.40 -17.07 20.01
CA ASP A 51 4.29 -17.98 20.36
C ASP A 51 3.03 -17.18 20.78
N PRO A 52 2.36 -16.52 19.82
CA PRO A 52 1.34 -15.52 20.12
C PRO A 52 0.12 -16.11 20.85
N CYS A 53 -0.21 -15.50 21.99
CA CYS A 53 -1.41 -15.83 22.78
C CYS A 53 -2.64 -15.07 22.26
N VAL A 54 -3.43 -15.72 21.41
CA VAL A 54 -4.66 -15.15 20.86
C VAL A 54 -5.84 -15.29 21.84
N SER A 55 -6.57 -14.20 22.06
CA SER A 55 -7.79 -14.22 22.88
C SER A 55 -8.94 -14.95 22.17
N LEU A 56 -9.42 -16.04 22.78
CA LEU A 56 -10.61 -16.75 22.31
C LEU A 56 -11.85 -15.86 22.31
N GLU A 57 -11.95 -14.91 23.25
CA GLU A 57 -13.06 -13.95 23.29
C GLU A 57 -13.05 -13.05 22.05
N THR A 58 -11.87 -12.56 21.64
CA THR A 58 -11.72 -11.77 20.41
C THR A 58 -12.14 -12.57 19.19
N VAL A 59 -11.70 -13.83 19.08
CA VAL A 59 -12.09 -14.74 17.99
C VAL A 59 -13.60 -14.96 17.95
N GLU A 60 -14.23 -15.25 19.08
CA GLU A 60 -15.68 -15.48 19.17
C GLU A 60 -16.49 -14.22 18.81
N ARG A 61 -16.02 -13.04 19.23
CA ARG A 61 -16.63 -11.76 18.88
C ARG A 61 -16.60 -11.51 17.37
N ILE A 62 -15.45 -11.72 16.74
CA ILE A 62 -15.30 -11.60 15.28
C ILE A 62 -16.30 -12.50 14.56
N TYR A 63 -16.41 -13.77 14.95
CA TYR A 63 -17.37 -14.67 14.32
C TYR A 63 -18.85 -14.30 14.56
N SER A 64 -19.17 -13.71 15.72
CA SER A 64 -20.51 -13.18 15.98
C SER A 64 -20.83 -12.02 15.02
N ASP A 65 -19.91 -11.06 14.91
CA ASP A 65 -20.05 -9.90 14.01
C ASP A 65 -20.13 -10.32 12.55
N LEU A 66 -19.31 -11.30 12.12
CA LEU A 66 -19.35 -11.86 10.77
C LEU A 66 -20.72 -12.45 10.38
N ARG A 67 -21.38 -13.14 11.32
CA ARG A 67 -22.71 -13.71 11.07
C ARG A 67 -23.75 -12.62 10.87
N LEU A 68 -23.80 -11.66 11.80
CA LEU A 68 -24.76 -10.55 11.76
C LEU A 68 -24.59 -9.74 10.46
N LEU A 69 -23.36 -9.34 10.15
CA LEU A 69 -23.05 -8.57 8.94
C LEU A 69 -23.43 -9.31 7.65
N ASN A 70 -23.26 -10.64 7.60
CA ASN A 70 -23.63 -11.41 6.42
C ASN A 70 -25.15 -11.47 6.25
N GLU A 71 -25.90 -11.69 7.33
CA GLU A 71 -27.37 -11.72 7.33
C GLU A 71 -27.94 -10.34 6.91
N ASP A 72 -27.44 -9.26 7.54
CA ASP A 72 -27.89 -7.89 7.27
C ASP A 72 -27.55 -7.45 5.83
N ALA A 73 -26.35 -7.77 5.34
CA ALA A 73 -25.94 -7.42 3.98
C ALA A 73 -26.73 -8.21 2.92
N GLU A 74 -27.05 -9.49 3.17
CA GLU A 74 -27.91 -10.29 2.30
C GLU A 74 -29.34 -9.74 2.26
N GLU A 75 -29.88 -9.30 3.40
CA GLU A 75 -31.21 -8.71 3.48
C GLU A 75 -31.30 -7.41 2.66
N LEU A 76 -30.32 -6.52 2.81
CA LEU A 76 -30.32 -5.21 2.16
C LEU A 76 -29.95 -5.27 0.67
N SER A 77 -29.30 -6.35 0.22
CA SER A 77 -28.88 -6.55 -1.16
C SER A 77 -30.08 -6.48 -2.13
N GLY A 78 -30.00 -5.56 -3.10
CA GLY A 78 -31.08 -5.32 -4.07
C GLY A 78 -32.31 -4.59 -3.52
N ARG A 79 -32.29 -4.15 -2.25
CA ARG A 79 -33.36 -3.35 -1.62
C ARG A 79 -33.01 -1.87 -1.46
N VAL A 80 -31.75 -1.50 -1.67
CA VAL A 80 -31.23 -0.13 -1.62
C VAL A 80 -30.57 0.21 -2.96
N ASP A 81 -30.40 1.50 -3.25
CA ASP A 81 -29.84 1.99 -4.51
C ASP A 81 -28.72 3.02 -4.32
N GLY A 82 -28.07 3.40 -5.44
CA GLY A 82 -27.05 4.43 -5.47
C GLY A 82 -25.88 4.17 -4.52
N PHE A 83 -25.54 5.19 -3.71
CA PHE A 83 -24.41 5.11 -2.78
C PHE A 83 -24.62 4.07 -1.67
N ASP A 84 -25.84 3.89 -1.20
CA ASP A 84 -26.17 2.92 -0.15
C ASP A 84 -25.93 1.48 -0.64
N GLU A 85 -26.28 1.18 -1.90
CA GLU A 85 -25.99 -0.11 -2.54
C GLU A 85 -24.48 -0.39 -2.62
N ILE A 86 -23.69 0.64 -2.93
CA ILE A 86 -22.23 0.56 -2.96
C ILE A 86 -21.67 0.24 -1.58
N VAL A 87 -22.19 0.89 -0.53
CA VAL A 87 -21.80 0.64 0.87
C VAL A 87 -22.12 -0.80 1.28
N VAL A 88 -23.34 -1.29 1.02
CA VAL A 88 -23.74 -2.69 1.32
C VAL A 88 -22.79 -3.68 0.65
N ARG A 89 -22.46 -3.44 -0.62
CA ARG A 89 -21.53 -4.28 -1.40
C ARG A 89 -20.12 -4.29 -0.80
N ASP A 90 -19.61 -3.13 -0.39
CA ASP A 90 -18.29 -3.00 0.21
C ASP A 90 -18.22 -3.73 1.56
N VAL A 91 -19.24 -3.54 2.42
CA VAL A 91 -19.37 -4.24 3.71
C VAL A 91 -19.41 -5.75 3.49
N ALA A 92 -20.24 -6.26 2.57
CA ALA A 92 -20.32 -7.69 2.27
C ALA A 92 -18.95 -8.26 1.84
N THR A 93 -18.16 -7.47 1.09
CA THR A 93 -16.82 -7.87 0.69
C THR A 93 -15.84 -7.86 1.85
N ASN A 94 -15.86 -6.82 2.70
CA ASN A 94 -15.07 -6.77 3.93
C ASN A 94 -15.34 -8.00 4.81
N THR A 95 -16.62 -8.29 5.09
CA THR A 95 -17.06 -9.47 5.87
C THR A 95 -16.53 -10.76 5.26
N ARG A 96 -16.62 -10.94 3.93
CA ARG A 96 -16.10 -12.11 3.23
C ARG A 96 -14.57 -12.25 3.34
N VAL A 97 -13.84 -11.14 3.26
CA VAL A 97 -12.37 -11.12 3.40
C VAL A 97 -11.97 -11.55 4.81
N VAL A 98 -12.54 -10.92 5.84
CA VAL A 98 -12.26 -11.25 7.25
C VAL A 98 -12.65 -12.70 7.54
N LYS A 99 -13.82 -13.15 7.08
CA LYS A 99 -14.24 -14.55 7.21
C LYS A 99 -13.24 -15.52 6.59
N SER A 100 -12.73 -15.22 5.38
CA SER A 100 -11.75 -16.07 4.69
C SER A 100 -10.46 -16.23 5.49
N TYR A 101 -10.02 -15.17 6.17
CA TYR A 101 -8.88 -15.23 7.08
C TYR A 101 -9.20 -16.07 8.34
N MET A 102 -10.32 -15.78 9.00
CA MET A 102 -10.71 -16.44 10.24
C MET A 102 -10.93 -17.94 10.06
N ASP A 103 -11.64 -18.35 9.01
CA ASP A 103 -11.86 -19.77 8.67
C ASP A 103 -10.54 -20.52 8.45
N TYR A 104 -9.49 -19.80 8.05
CA TYR A 104 -8.17 -20.36 7.78
C TYR A 104 -7.31 -20.45 9.04
N PHE A 105 -7.06 -19.31 9.68
CA PHE A 105 -6.07 -19.18 10.76
C PHE A 105 -6.67 -19.44 12.15
N HIS A 106 -7.97 -19.23 12.33
CA HIS A 106 -8.65 -19.33 13.62
C HIS A 106 -9.99 -20.10 13.52
N PRO A 107 -10.01 -21.35 13.02
CA PRO A 107 -11.26 -22.07 12.79
C PRO A 107 -11.98 -22.38 14.11
N ARG A 108 -13.22 -21.88 14.25
CA ARG A 108 -14.11 -21.98 15.45
C ARG A 108 -14.32 -23.40 15.99
N ARG A 109 -14.23 -24.38 15.10
CA ARG A 109 -14.00 -25.78 15.44
C ARG A 109 -12.70 -26.13 14.76
N PHE A 110 -11.68 -26.58 15.50
CA PHE A 110 -10.52 -27.27 14.93
C PHE A 110 -11.04 -28.20 13.85
N LEU A 111 -10.88 -27.81 12.58
CA LEU A 111 -11.43 -28.54 11.46
C LEU A 111 -10.95 -29.97 11.65
N LYS A 112 -11.90 -30.93 11.76
CA LYS A 112 -11.59 -32.36 11.77
C LYS A 112 -10.46 -32.55 10.77
N ARG A 113 -9.33 -33.11 11.21
CA ARG A 113 -7.97 -33.11 10.61
C ARG A 113 -7.82 -33.27 9.07
N GLY A 114 -8.89 -33.39 8.28
CA GLY A 114 -8.88 -33.46 6.82
C GLY A 114 -9.60 -32.35 6.04
N ASN A 115 -10.17 -31.29 6.66
CA ASN A 115 -10.93 -30.24 5.94
C ASN A 115 -10.41 -28.81 6.15
N ARG A 116 -9.13 -28.62 6.48
CA ARG A 116 -8.51 -27.28 6.49
C ARG A 116 -8.58 -26.70 5.07
N PRO A 117 -9.01 -25.43 4.87
CA PRO A 117 -8.88 -24.79 3.56
C PRO A 117 -7.41 -24.85 3.14
N LYS A 118 -7.13 -24.87 1.84
CA LYS A 118 -5.75 -24.92 1.35
C LYS A 118 -5.16 -23.51 1.32
N ILE A 119 -4.01 -23.27 1.98
CA ILE A 119 -3.25 -22.02 1.77
C ILE A 119 -2.94 -21.93 0.27
N GLY A 120 -3.02 -20.71 -0.27
CA GLY A 120 -2.92 -20.44 -1.69
C GLY A 120 -4.31 -20.23 -2.28
N GLY A 121 -4.84 -21.24 -2.97
CA GLY A 121 -6.07 -21.11 -3.76
C GLY A 121 -7.23 -20.43 -3.04
N ASP A 122 -7.72 -21.03 -1.95
CA ASP A 122 -8.98 -20.59 -1.34
C ASP A 122 -8.80 -19.31 -0.51
N CYS A 123 -7.71 -19.22 0.26
CA CYS A 123 -7.42 -18.04 1.08
C CYS A 123 -7.08 -16.80 0.22
N VAL A 124 -6.17 -16.90 -0.75
CA VAL A 124 -5.82 -15.76 -1.63
C VAL A 124 -7.00 -15.36 -2.51
N ASN A 125 -7.80 -16.32 -2.99
CA ASN A 125 -9.03 -15.98 -3.73
C ASN A 125 -10.11 -15.38 -2.81
N GLY A 126 -10.17 -15.80 -1.56
CA GLY A 126 -11.03 -15.21 -0.52
C GLY A 126 -10.67 -13.75 -0.28
N VAL A 127 -9.41 -13.43 -0.06
CA VAL A 127 -8.97 -12.05 0.20
C VAL A 127 -9.04 -11.18 -1.07
N PHE A 128 -8.42 -11.61 -2.17
CA PHE A 128 -8.21 -10.74 -3.33
C PHE A 128 -9.21 -10.95 -4.48
N GLY A 129 -10.10 -11.93 -4.36
CA GLY A 129 -11.15 -12.27 -5.33
C GLY A 129 -10.82 -13.50 -6.18
N LYS A 130 -11.85 -14.05 -6.83
CA LYS A 130 -11.75 -15.29 -7.63
C LYS A 130 -10.67 -15.20 -8.71
N GLY A 131 -9.78 -16.20 -8.73
CA GLY A 131 -8.71 -16.32 -9.73
C GLY A 131 -7.42 -15.59 -9.38
N SER A 132 -7.37 -14.87 -8.25
CA SER A 132 -6.19 -14.16 -7.76
C SER A 132 -4.98 -15.08 -7.60
N TRP A 133 -5.15 -16.26 -7.00
CA TRP A 133 -4.05 -17.23 -6.87
C TRP A 133 -3.46 -17.65 -8.22
N LYS A 134 -4.33 -17.88 -9.22
CA LYS A 134 -3.87 -18.22 -10.58
C LYS A 134 -3.15 -17.03 -11.23
N ALA A 135 -3.66 -15.81 -11.05
CA ALA A 135 -3.05 -14.60 -11.56
C ALA A 135 -1.65 -14.37 -10.95
N LEU A 136 -1.50 -14.53 -9.64
CA LEU A 136 -0.21 -14.42 -8.95
C LEU A 136 0.81 -15.41 -9.52
N LYS A 137 0.44 -16.70 -9.57
CA LYS A 137 1.34 -17.73 -10.14
C LYS A 137 1.71 -17.45 -11.58
N ASN A 138 0.76 -17.01 -12.40
CA ASN A 138 1.01 -16.68 -13.80
C ASN A 138 2.00 -15.53 -13.94
N SER A 139 1.93 -14.51 -13.07
CA SER A 139 2.85 -13.36 -13.09
C SER A 139 4.29 -13.71 -12.72
N CYS A 140 4.52 -14.82 -12.02
CA CYS A 140 5.86 -15.29 -11.69
C CYS A 140 6.43 -16.27 -12.75
N ARG A 141 5.68 -16.63 -13.79
CA ARG A 141 6.19 -17.52 -14.84
C ARG A 141 7.22 -16.83 -15.74
N PRO A 142 8.24 -17.54 -16.27
CA PRO A 142 9.28 -16.95 -17.12
C PRO A 142 8.72 -16.09 -18.25
N GLU A 143 7.65 -16.52 -18.91
CA GLU A 143 7.07 -15.81 -20.05
C GLU A 143 6.34 -14.50 -19.67
N ASN A 144 5.96 -14.33 -18.40
CA ASN A 144 5.24 -13.15 -17.92
C ASN A 144 6.06 -12.30 -16.95
N PHE A 145 7.14 -12.84 -16.40
CA PHE A 145 7.99 -12.16 -15.43
C PHE A 145 8.88 -11.13 -16.14
N PRO A 146 9.03 -9.90 -15.61
CA PRO A 146 9.67 -8.80 -16.33
C PRO A 146 11.21 -8.86 -16.26
N HIS A 147 11.79 -9.97 -16.73
CA HIS A 147 13.23 -10.24 -16.67
C HIS A 147 14.09 -9.12 -17.27
N SER A 148 13.69 -8.59 -18.44
CA SER A 148 14.43 -7.51 -19.12
C SER A 148 14.41 -6.20 -18.34
N THR A 149 13.29 -5.87 -17.70
CA THR A 149 13.16 -4.70 -16.83
C THR A 149 14.07 -4.84 -15.62
N LEU A 150 14.10 -6.02 -14.99
CA LEU A 150 14.96 -6.27 -13.83
C LEU A 150 16.44 -6.24 -14.19
N ASP A 151 16.87 -6.89 -15.27
CA ASP A 151 18.27 -6.83 -15.73
C ASP A 151 18.70 -5.39 -16.03
N ARG A 152 17.87 -4.63 -16.78
CA ARG A 152 18.14 -3.22 -17.06
C ARG A 152 18.26 -2.39 -15.79
N ALA A 153 17.34 -2.57 -14.84
CA ALA A 153 17.35 -1.83 -13.59
C ALA A 153 18.57 -2.20 -12.73
N THR A 154 18.94 -3.47 -12.67
CA THR A 154 20.16 -3.93 -11.98
C THR A 154 21.40 -3.30 -12.60
N ARG A 155 21.59 -3.36 -13.91
CA ARG A 155 22.74 -2.75 -14.59
C ARG A 155 22.84 -1.25 -14.34
N MET A 156 21.71 -0.56 -14.30
CA MET A 156 21.64 0.88 -14.10
C MET A 156 21.95 1.30 -12.65
N LEU A 157 21.45 0.54 -11.68
CA LEU A 157 21.54 0.90 -10.26
C LEU A 157 22.75 0.26 -9.57
N TYR A 158 23.30 -0.83 -10.10
CA TYR A 158 24.43 -1.55 -9.50
C TYR A 158 25.64 -0.66 -9.20
N PRO A 159 26.12 0.22 -10.11
CA PRO A 159 27.26 1.08 -9.82
C PRO A 159 27.03 2.00 -8.61
N MET A 160 25.79 2.44 -8.40
CA MET A 160 25.42 3.27 -7.26
C MET A 160 25.36 2.44 -5.98
N THR A 161 24.68 1.30 -5.99
CA THR A 161 24.56 0.42 -4.82
C THR A 161 25.89 -0.23 -4.43
N SER A 162 26.81 -0.46 -5.37
CA SER A 162 28.14 -1.01 -5.06
C SER A 162 29.08 0.00 -4.40
N ARG A 163 28.70 1.28 -4.40
CA ARG A 163 29.48 2.42 -3.89
C ARG A 163 28.70 3.21 -2.85
N SER A 164 27.68 2.59 -2.25
CA SER A 164 26.88 3.19 -1.20
C SER A 164 27.41 2.86 0.19
N LEU A 165 27.14 3.76 1.14
CA LEU A 165 27.28 3.49 2.57
C LEU A 165 25.97 2.92 3.10
N ASP A 166 26.07 1.99 4.05
CA ASP A 166 24.93 1.56 4.84
C ASP A 166 24.49 2.67 5.81
N ALA A 167 23.22 2.64 6.23
CA ALA A 167 22.68 3.66 7.11
C ALA A 167 23.39 3.67 8.48
N ALA A 168 23.76 2.49 9.00
CA ALA A 168 24.49 2.36 10.26
C ALA A 168 25.84 3.12 10.24
N THR A 169 26.61 3.05 9.15
CA THR A 169 27.86 3.82 9.01
C THR A 169 27.61 5.34 9.05
N ILE A 170 26.46 5.79 8.57
CA ILE A 170 26.10 7.22 8.56
C ILE A 170 25.60 7.68 9.93
N LEU A 171 24.64 6.95 10.51
CA LEU A 171 23.90 7.37 11.70
C LEU A 171 24.64 7.10 13.01
N ASP A 172 25.34 5.97 13.09
CA ASP A 172 26.04 5.49 14.29
C ASP A 172 27.57 5.62 14.18
N GLY A 173 28.08 5.89 12.98
CA GLY A 173 29.50 6.06 12.73
C GLY A 173 30.11 7.21 13.54
N VAL A 174 31.33 6.98 14.04
CA VAL A 174 32.11 7.98 14.78
C VAL A 174 33.19 8.55 13.88
N GLY A 175 33.30 9.89 13.84
CA GLY A 175 34.32 10.60 13.07
C GLY A 175 33.75 11.76 12.25
N GLU A 176 34.63 12.47 11.54
CA GLU A 176 34.26 13.68 10.80
C GLU A 176 33.32 13.38 9.62
N LEU A 177 33.61 12.34 8.84
CA LEU A 177 32.80 11.98 7.67
C LEU A 177 31.38 11.55 8.04
N PRO A 178 31.15 10.57 8.95
CA PRO A 178 29.80 10.23 9.40
C PRO A 178 29.04 11.43 9.99
N SER A 179 29.68 12.25 10.83
CA SER A 179 29.03 13.44 11.43
C SER A 179 28.56 14.43 10.35
N ARG A 180 29.38 14.69 9.34
CA ARG A 180 28.99 15.54 8.20
C ARG A 180 27.83 14.94 7.42
N LEU A 181 27.91 13.65 7.07
CA LEU A 181 26.87 12.97 6.30
C LEU A 181 25.54 12.90 7.04
N LYS A 182 25.57 12.72 8.37
CA LYS A 182 24.40 12.78 9.22
C LYS A 182 23.74 14.16 9.19
N GLN A 183 24.54 15.23 9.29
CA GLN A 183 24.02 16.60 9.15
C GLN A 183 23.45 16.87 7.76
N ASP A 184 24.14 16.43 6.70
CA ASP A 184 23.68 16.54 5.32
C ASP A 184 22.33 15.82 5.13
N LEU A 185 22.19 14.63 5.72
CA LEU A 185 20.96 13.84 5.68
C LEU A 185 19.78 14.57 6.35
N TYR A 186 19.98 15.12 7.55
CA TYR A 186 18.93 15.90 8.22
C TYR A 186 18.54 17.17 7.44
N ASN A 187 19.51 17.85 6.82
CA ASN A 187 19.23 18.99 5.96
C ASN A 187 18.38 18.58 4.75
N GLN A 188 18.68 17.42 4.14
CA GLN A 188 17.90 16.89 3.03
C GLN A 188 16.48 16.52 3.42
N LEU A 189 16.25 15.95 4.60
CA LEU A 189 14.88 15.67 5.08
C LEU A 189 14.01 16.92 5.08
N SER A 190 14.56 18.06 5.54
CA SER A 190 13.84 19.34 5.54
C SER A 190 13.50 19.83 4.12
N GLU A 191 14.42 19.66 3.17
CA GLU A 191 14.20 20.02 1.77
C GLU A 191 13.15 19.10 1.11
N LEU A 192 13.27 17.80 1.32
CA LEU A 192 12.35 16.78 0.82
C LEU A 192 10.92 17.00 1.31
N SER A 193 10.76 17.39 2.58
CA SER A 193 9.47 17.79 3.15
C SER A 193 8.84 18.94 2.37
N ARG A 194 9.60 20.02 2.10
CA ARG A 194 9.10 21.18 1.34
C ARG A 194 8.72 20.84 -0.10
N VAL A 195 9.50 19.97 -0.76
CA VAL A 195 9.22 19.50 -2.12
C VAL A 195 7.92 18.71 -2.15
N THR A 196 7.74 17.77 -1.23
CA THR A 196 6.55 16.92 -1.17
C THR A 196 5.30 17.73 -0.82
N ASP A 197 5.41 18.68 0.12
CA ASP A 197 4.33 19.61 0.44
C ASP A 197 3.92 20.46 -0.77
N SER A 198 4.89 20.86 -1.60
CA SER A 198 4.60 21.61 -2.82
C SER A 198 3.84 20.76 -3.84
N PHE A 199 4.18 19.48 -3.97
CA PHE A 199 3.40 18.53 -4.77
C PHE A 199 1.97 18.37 -4.23
N CYS A 200 1.80 18.11 -2.93
CA CYS A 200 0.48 17.91 -2.32
C CYS A 200 -0.42 19.16 -2.37
N ARG A 201 0.16 20.36 -2.27
CA ARG A 201 -0.58 21.62 -2.47
C ARG A 201 -0.94 21.84 -3.94
N GLY A 202 0.01 21.58 -4.85
CA GLY A 202 -0.22 21.70 -6.29
C GLY A 202 -1.31 20.77 -6.80
N SER A 203 -1.46 19.59 -6.21
CA SER A 203 -2.51 18.63 -6.58
C SER A 203 -3.91 18.97 -6.05
N GLY A 204 -4.05 19.96 -5.16
CA GLY A 204 -5.34 20.33 -4.55
C GLY A 204 -5.86 19.36 -3.48
N LEU A 205 -5.12 18.28 -3.18
CA LEU A 205 -5.51 17.28 -2.18
C LEU A 205 -5.46 17.83 -0.74
N MET A 206 -4.57 18.79 -0.49
CA MET A 206 -4.32 19.33 0.85
C MET A 206 -4.46 20.87 0.88
N PRO A 207 -5.52 21.41 1.51
CA PRO A 207 -5.80 22.85 1.51
C PRO A 207 -4.86 23.65 2.42
N ASP A 208 -4.22 23.01 3.39
CA ASP A 208 -3.11 23.55 4.16
C ASP A 208 -2.27 22.39 4.71
N THR A 209 -0.94 22.54 4.69
CA THR A 209 -0.01 21.56 5.25
C THR A 209 -0.20 21.54 6.76
N GLY A 210 -1.01 20.61 7.27
CA GLY A 210 -0.97 20.28 8.69
C GLY A 210 0.48 20.03 9.10
N THR A 211 0.88 20.50 10.26
CA THR A 211 2.20 20.18 10.82
C THR A 211 2.31 18.67 10.95
N TYR A 212 3.35 18.09 10.34
CA TYR A 212 3.68 16.68 10.47
C TYR A 212 5.14 16.56 10.88
N ASN A 213 5.48 15.50 11.60
CA ASN A 213 6.85 15.19 11.97
C ASN A 213 7.44 14.29 10.87
N LEU A 214 8.67 14.60 10.44
CA LEU A 214 9.43 13.75 9.53
C LEU A 214 10.63 13.20 10.30
N GLU A 215 10.67 11.89 10.49
CA GLU A 215 11.74 11.20 11.23
C GLU A 215 12.25 9.99 10.45
N PHE A 216 13.33 9.38 10.94
CA PHE A 216 13.73 8.05 10.48
C PHE A 216 12.86 6.98 11.12
N SER A 217 12.62 5.93 10.36
CA SER A 217 11.82 4.81 10.83
C SER A 217 12.53 4.09 11.98
N ARG A 218 11.74 3.64 12.96
CA ARG A 218 12.21 2.65 13.94
C ARG A 218 11.95 1.22 13.47
N GLN A 219 11.42 1.09 12.26
CA GLN A 219 11.01 -0.16 11.63
C GLN A 219 11.74 -0.28 10.29
N GLU A 220 11.87 -1.48 9.75
CA GLU A 220 12.57 -1.74 8.48
C GLU A 220 11.72 -1.37 7.23
N PHE A 221 10.89 -0.33 7.34
CA PHE A 221 10.06 0.21 6.26
C PHE A 221 9.63 1.67 6.54
N SER A 222 9.31 2.40 5.47
CA SER A 222 8.77 3.76 5.54
C SER A 222 7.25 3.72 5.76
N TYR A 223 6.70 4.65 6.52
CA TYR A 223 5.27 4.67 6.82
C TYR A 223 4.73 6.06 7.14
N TRP A 224 3.43 6.23 6.93
CA TRP A 224 2.61 7.28 7.52
C TRP A 224 1.84 6.75 8.75
N GLU A 225 1.91 7.50 9.85
CA GLU A 225 1.14 7.26 11.07
C GLU A 225 0.20 8.44 11.35
N ALA A 226 -1.11 8.19 11.21
CA ALA A 226 -2.12 9.23 11.25
C ALA A 226 -2.25 9.94 12.63
N PRO A 227 -2.29 9.23 13.79
CA PRO A 227 -2.56 9.88 15.08
C PRO A 227 -1.48 10.87 15.52
N ASN A 228 -0.21 10.56 15.25
CA ASN A 228 0.94 11.40 15.61
C ASN A 228 1.36 12.36 14.49
N HIS A 229 0.65 12.33 13.36
CA HIS A 229 1.03 13.02 12.13
C HIS A 229 2.51 12.81 11.78
N LEU A 230 2.96 11.55 11.81
CA LEU A 230 4.36 11.18 11.61
C LEU A 230 4.53 10.54 10.23
N ALA A 231 5.45 11.06 9.44
CA ALA A 231 6.04 10.35 8.31
C ALA A 231 7.41 9.84 8.73
N ALA A 232 7.60 8.54 8.64
CA ALA A 232 8.84 7.86 8.95
C ALA A 232 9.49 7.36 7.66
N LEU A 233 10.75 7.71 7.43
CA LEU A 233 11.54 7.20 6.31
C LEU A 233 12.50 6.12 6.78
N ASP A 234 12.44 4.96 6.13
CA ASP A 234 13.42 3.89 6.29
C ASP A 234 14.80 4.37 5.83
N GLU A 235 15.74 4.45 6.76
CA GLU A 235 17.09 4.95 6.53
C GLU A 235 17.84 4.13 5.48
N ASP A 236 17.56 2.84 5.34
CA ASP A 236 18.20 1.98 4.34
C ASP A 236 17.65 2.21 2.92
N ARG A 237 16.57 3.01 2.79
CA ARG A 237 16.07 3.50 1.49
C ARG A 237 16.75 4.80 1.06
N LEU A 238 17.53 5.44 1.93
CA LEU A 238 18.24 6.68 1.65
C LEU A 238 19.61 6.39 1.08
N LEU A 239 19.68 6.30 -0.25
CA LEU A 239 20.89 5.89 -0.94
C LEU A 239 21.98 6.98 -0.91
N CYS A 240 22.90 6.87 0.04
CA CYS A 240 24.14 7.65 0.09
C CYS A 240 25.24 6.92 -0.70
N TYR A 241 25.73 7.51 -1.79
CA TYR A 241 26.71 6.86 -2.66
C TYR A 241 27.81 7.80 -3.11
N ARG A 242 28.94 7.23 -3.51
CA ARG A 242 30.06 7.97 -4.11
C ARG A 242 30.00 7.87 -5.64
N PRO A 243 29.72 8.97 -6.36
CA PRO A 243 29.75 8.99 -7.81
C PRO A 243 31.11 8.56 -8.38
N GLU A 244 31.11 8.06 -9.62
CA GLU A 244 32.34 7.72 -10.31
C GLU A 244 33.25 8.93 -10.49
N GLY A 245 34.53 8.79 -10.14
CA GLY A 245 35.51 9.88 -10.21
C GLY A 245 35.34 10.96 -9.13
N SER A 246 34.35 10.85 -8.24
CA SER A 246 34.16 11.74 -7.09
C SER A 246 34.89 11.22 -5.86
N SER A 247 35.48 12.14 -5.07
CA SER A 247 35.98 11.85 -3.72
C SER A 247 34.90 12.01 -2.64
N SER A 248 33.76 12.61 -2.97
CA SER A 248 32.68 12.95 -2.04
C SER A 248 31.47 12.04 -2.22
N TYR A 249 30.81 11.73 -1.10
CA TYR A 249 29.50 11.07 -1.07
C TYR A 249 28.38 12.08 -1.31
N CYS A 250 27.30 11.62 -1.93
CA CYS A 250 26.06 12.36 -2.11
C CYS A 250 24.86 11.43 -1.90
N PHE A 251 23.73 12.00 -1.50
CA PHE A 251 22.48 11.25 -1.39
C PHE A 251 21.66 11.37 -2.67
N PHE A 252 21.06 10.25 -3.08
CA PHE A 252 20.14 10.20 -4.20
C PHE A 252 18.72 10.57 -3.75
N SER A 253 18.46 11.87 -3.62
CA SER A 253 17.17 12.41 -3.16
C SER A 253 15.93 12.02 -3.98
N PRO A 254 15.99 11.70 -5.30
CA PRO A 254 14.79 11.34 -6.06
C PRO A 254 14.05 10.11 -5.55
N PHE A 255 14.75 9.11 -4.99
CA PHE A 255 14.08 7.95 -4.38
C PHE A 255 13.30 8.38 -3.13
N SER A 256 13.92 9.20 -2.28
CA SER A 256 13.27 9.74 -1.08
C SER A 256 12.05 10.59 -1.41
N MET A 257 12.11 11.38 -2.50
CA MET A 257 10.95 12.15 -2.98
C MET A 257 9.78 11.22 -3.34
N ILE A 258 10.03 10.14 -4.09
CA ILE A 258 8.98 9.18 -4.45
C ILE A 258 8.40 8.47 -3.22
N ILE A 259 9.24 8.07 -2.27
CA ILE A 259 8.76 7.47 -1.01
C ILE A 259 7.88 8.47 -0.25
N LEU A 260 8.28 9.74 -0.13
CA LEU A 260 7.45 10.73 0.52
C LEU A 260 6.16 11.04 -0.25
N MET A 261 6.18 10.98 -1.58
CA MET A 261 4.96 11.06 -2.39
C MET A 261 4.04 9.85 -2.17
N HIS A 262 4.58 8.67 -1.87
CA HIS A 262 3.82 7.50 -1.44
C HIS A 262 3.17 7.72 -0.07
N GLU A 263 3.97 8.09 0.95
CA GLU A 263 3.48 8.22 2.32
C GLU A 263 2.57 9.45 2.51
N LEU A 264 3.04 10.62 2.07
CA LEU A 264 2.35 11.90 2.28
C LEU A 264 1.34 12.20 1.16
N GLY A 265 1.74 11.96 -0.09
CA GLY A 265 0.87 12.18 -1.25
C GLY A 265 -0.15 11.06 -1.43
N GLY A 266 0.17 9.84 -1.00
CA GLY A 266 -0.72 8.68 -0.97
C GLY A 266 -1.49 8.61 0.33
N HIS A 267 -0.92 7.98 1.36
CA HIS A 267 -1.64 7.60 2.58
C HIS A 267 -2.19 8.78 3.36
N ARG A 268 -1.37 9.79 3.68
CA ARG A 268 -1.83 10.99 4.41
C ARG A 268 -2.92 11.75 3.65
N ALA A 269 -2.71 11.96 2.35
CA ALA A 269 -3.71 12.61 1.51
C ALA A 269 -5.02 11.82 1.49
N HIS A 270 -4.94 10.48 1.41
CA HIS A 270 -6.10 9.59 1.46
C HIS A 270 -6.87 9.77 2.77
N ASP A 271 -6.20 9.75 3.92
CA ASP A 271 -6.78 9.93 5.26
C ASP A 271 -7.48 11.29 5.42
N ILE A 272 -6.81 12.36 5.03
CA ILE A 272 -7.34 13.72 5.15
C ILE A 272 -8.50 13.93 4.18
N TYR A 273 -8.41 13.41 2.96
CA TYR A 273 -9.44 13.62 1.97
C TYR A 273 -10.69 12.78 2.28
N GLN A 274 -10.52 11.49 2.62
CA GLN A 274 -11.64 10.61 2.98
C GLN A 274 -12.40 11.13 4.20
N SER A 275 -11.70 11.64 5.22
CA SER A 275 -12.33 12.08 6.47
C SER A 275 -13.25 13.29 6.29
N ARG A 276 -13.01 14.08 5.25
CA ARG A 276 -13.83 15.24 4.89
C ARG A 276 -15.07 14.86 4.10
N ILE A 277 -14.94 13.91 3.18
CA ILE A 277 -15.98 13.66 2.18
C ILE A 277 -16.80 12.41 2.46
N MET A 278 -16.28 11.43 3.20
CA MET A 278 -16.98 10.17 3.45
C MET A 278 -17.80 10.24 4.74
N PRO A 279 -18.93 9.53 4.83
CA PRO A 279 -19.68 9.42 6.07
C PRO A 279 -18.81 8.77 7.16
N GLU A 280 -19.05 9.11 8.42
CA GLU A 280 -18.18 8.72 9.55
C GLU A 280 -17.96 7.21 9.63
N HIS A 281 -18.97 6.42 9.31
CA HIS A 281 -18.88 4.96 9.34
C HIS A 281 -18.09 4.36 8.17
N MET A 282 -17.76 5.14 7.15
CA MET A 282 -16.93 4.75 6.02
C MET A 282 -15.49 5.29 6.09
N VAL A 283 -15.23 6.27 6.97
CA VAL A 283 -13.86 6.71 7.28
C VAL A 283 -13.15 5.60 8.04
N VAL A 284 -11.94 5.27 7.61
CA VAL A 284 -11.08 4.28 8.28
C VAL A 284 -10.08 5.00 9.18
N THR A 285 -9.92 4.52 10.41
CA THR A 285 -8.93 5.00 11.38
C THR A 285 -7.93 3.89 11.67
N GLU A 286 -6.82 4.20 12.34
CA GLU A 286 -5.84 3.18 12.73
C GLU A 286 -6.44 2.07 13.60
N GLU A 287 -7.45 2.38 14.42
CA GLU A 287 -8.12 1.40 15.29
C GLU A 287 -9.03 0.41 14.54
N ASP A 288 -9.49 0.78 13.33
CA ASP A 288 -10.41 -0.03 12.52
C ASP A 288 -9.93 -0.29 11.09
N TYR A 289 -8.64 -0.04 10.82
CA TYR A 289 -7.98 -0.36 9.56
C TYR A 289 -7.69 -1.87 9.47
N CYS A 290 -8.65 -2.63 8.94
CA CYS A 290 -8.43 -4.03 8.60
C CYS A 290 -7.44 -4.13 7.43
N THR A 291 -6.18 -4.41 7.75
CA THR A 291 -5.07 -4.46 6.78
C THR A 291 -5.38 -5.37 5.59
N LEU A 292 -5.93 -6.56 5.83
CA LEU A 292 -6.25 -7.49 4.75
C LEU A 292 -7.32 -6.99 3.77
N ALA A 293 -8.28 -6.19 4.25
CA ALA A 293 -9.43 -5.79 3.47
C ALA A 293 -9.17 -4.46 2.73
N TYR A 294 -8.55 -3.49 3.39
CA TYR A 294 -8.35 -2.13 2.87
C TYR A 294 -7.01 -1.91 2.18
N ASN A 295 -5.96 -2.64 2.60
CA ASN A 295 -4.60 -2.33 2.14
C ASN A 295 -4.41 -2.37 0.62
N PRO A 296 -5.06 -3.27 -0.15
CA PRO A 296 -4.93 -3.21 -1.61
C PRO A 296 -5.42 -1.90 -2.22
N CYS A 297 -6.46 -1.27 -1.67
CA CYS A 297 -6.91 0.04 -2.13
C CYS A 297 -5.89 1.12 -1.73
N SER A 298 -5.51 1.15 -0.45
CA SER A 298 -4.59 2.15 0.09
C SER A 298 -3.23 2.14 -0.63
N GLU A 299 -2.57 0.98 -0.69
CA GLU A 299 -1.28 0.79 -1.38
C GLU A 299 -1.38 1.04 -2.89
N GLY A 300 -2.50 0.63 -3.50
CA GLY A 300 -2.73 0.86 -4.92
C GLY A 300 -2.83 2.35 -5.24
N THR A 301 -3.52 3.11 -4.39
CA THR A 301 -3.61 4.57 -4.48
C THR A 301 -2.25 5.21 -4.24
N ALA A 302 -1.52 4.83 -3.18
CA ALA A 302 -0.19 5.37 -2.88
C ALA A 302 0.84 5.11 -3.99
N LEU A 303 0.91 3.88 -4.53
CA LEU A 303 1.75 3.56 -5.70
C LEU A 303 1.37 4.38 -6.94
N THR A 304 0.09 4.71 -7.10
CA THR A 304 -0.36 5.55 -8.21
C THR A 304 0.05 7.01 -8.00
N MET A 305 0.08 7.48 -6.75
CA MET A 305 0.59 8.80 -6.41
C MET A 305 2.08 8.94 -6.70
N GLU A 306 2.86 7.86 -6.62
CA GLU A 306 4.23 7.87 -7.12
C GLU A 306 4.29 8.17 -8.63
N GLU A 307 3.38 7.63 -9.44
CA GLU A 307 3.33 7.91 -10.89
C GLU A 307 3.00 9.38 -11.18
N PHE A 308 2.03 9.95 -10.47
CA PHE A 308 1.69 11.37 -10.58
C PHE A 308 2.83 12.26 -10.07
N GLY A 309 3.44 11.88 -8.96
CA GLY A 309 4.62 12.51 -8.39
C GLY A 309 5.81 12.51 -9.36
N PHE A 310 6.09 11.39 -10.02
CA PHE A 310 7.15 11.29 -11.02
C PHE A 310 6.91 12.17 -12.25
N LYS A 311 5.66 12.27 -12.73
CA LYS A 311 5.30 13.22 -13.80
C LYS A 311 5.54 14.66 -13.36
N TRP A 312 5.13 15.00 -12.14
CA TRP A 312 5.36 16.33 -11.57
C TRP A 312 6.85 16.63 -11.43
N MET A 313 7.66 15.68 -10.95
CA MET A 313 9.12 15.80 -10.88
C MET A 313 9.73 16.03 -12.26
N THR A 314 9.26 15.32 -13.28
CA THR A 314 9.73 15.48 -14.66
C THR A 314 9.43 16.88 -15.20
N ALA A 315 8.21 17.38 -14.96
CA ALA A 315 7.81 18.73 -15.36
C ALA A 315 8.59 19.84 -14.61
N ASN A 316 9.03 19.55 -13.38
CA ASN A 316 9.74 20.50 -12.52
C ASN A 316 11.25 20.22 -12.40
N ARG A 317 11.81 19.37 -13.28
CA ARG A 317 13.18 18.85 -13.16
C ARG A 317 14.24 19.94 -13.00
N GLU A 318 14.09 21.06 -13.70
CA GLU A 318 15.05 22.17 -13.66
C GLU A 318 15.06 22.85 -12.28
N THR A 319 13.89 23.06 -11.70
CA THR A 319 13.76 23.68 -10.37
C THR A 319 14.20 22.73 -9.25
N LEU A 320 13.99 21.43 -9.46
CA LEU A 320 14.41 20.38 -8.54
C LEU A 320 15.90 19.98 -8.71
N GLY A 321 16.60 20.56 -9.69
CA GLY A 321 17.99 20.23 -9.98
C GLY A 321 18.21 18.78 -10.44
N LEU A 322 17.20 18.16 -11.06
CA LEU A 322 17.22 16.76 -11.49
C LEU A 322 17.72 16.63 -12.92
N SER A 323 18.66 15.72 -13.13
CA SER A 323 19.13 15.33 -14.46
C SER A 323 18.22 14.29 -15.10
N GLU A 324 18.34 14.12 -16.43
CA GLU A 324 17.68 13.02 -17.16
C GLU A 324 18.06 11.64 -16.62
N ASP A 325 19.30 11.48 -16.17
CA ASP A 325 19.78 10.21 -15.62
C ASP A 325 19.11 9.90 -14.27
N ASP A 326 18.90 10.93 -13.43
CA ASP A 326 18.16 10.80 -12.18
C ASP A 326 16.72 10.35 -12.42
N LEU A 327 16.02 10.98 -13.37
CA LEU A 327 14.65 10.61 -13.74
C LEU A 327 14.58 9.17 -14.27
N ARG A 328 15.53 8.75 -15.11
CA ARG A 328 15.60 7.37 -15.64
C ARG A 328 15.83 6.33 -14.53
N LYS A 329 16.71 6.63 -13.57
CA LYS A 329 16.97 5.75 -12.42
C LYS A 329 15.74 5.62 -11.52
N THR A 330 15.06 6.73 -11.25
CA THR A 330 13.81 6.78 -10.49
C THR A 330 12.70 5.98 -11.18
N GLU A 331 12.50 6.17 -12.48
CA GLU A 331 11.52 5.40 -13.25
C GLU A 331 11.82 3.88 -13.18
N MET A 332 13.09 3.49 -13.29
CA MET A 332 13.46 2.08 -13.20
C MET A 332 13.28 1.50 -11.80
N HIS A 333 13.53 2.30 -10.75
CA HIS A 333 13.25 1.91 -9.37
C HIS A 333 11.76 1.60 -9.17
N MET A 334 10.88 2.52 -9.58
CA MET A 334 9.42 2.34 -9.47
C MET A 334 8.95 1.09 -10.24
N ARG A 335 9.44 0.88 -11.47
CA ARG A 335 9.04 -0.26 -12.30
C ARG A 335 9.47 -1.61 -11.73
N LYS A 336 10.63 -1.69 -11.06
CA LYS A 336 11.11 -2.96 -10.51
C LYS A 336 10.48 -3.34 -9.17
N TYR A 337 9.99 -2.37 -8.40
CA TYR A 337 9.62 -2.54 -6.99
C TYR A 337 8.70 -3.74 -6.71
N VAL A 338 7.53 -3.79 -7.34
CA VAL A 338 6.58 -4.91 -7.15
C VAL A 338 7.14 -6.21 -7.74
N ALA A 339 7.80 -6.14 -8.90
CA ALA A 339 8.36 -7.31 -9.58
C ALA A 339 9.42 -8.03 -8.73
N THR A 340 10.26 -7.29 -8.01
CA THR A 340 11.28 -7.86 -7.11
C THR A 340 10.69 -8.56 -5.88
N LYS A 341 9.50 -8.15 -5.42
CA LYS A 341 8.83 -8.75 -4.26
C LYS A 341 8.08 -10.05 -4.61
N LEU A 342 7.54 -10.14 -5.82
CA LEU A 342 6.60 -11.20 -6.22
C LEU A 342 7.09 -12.64 -5.99
N PRO A 343 8.32 -13.04 -6.38
CA PRO A 343 8.78 -14.40 -6.15
C PRO A 343 8.89 -14.75 -4.66
N ARG A 344 9.27 -13.79 -3.82
CA ARG A 344 9.41 -13.99 -2.36
C ARG A 344 8.07 -14.08 -1.66
N ILE A 345 7.11 -13.26 -2.05
CA ILE A 345 5.73 -13.38 -1.58
C ILE A 345 5.18 -14.77 -1.93
N LEU A 346 5.41 -15.22 -3.16
CA LEU A 346 4.96 -16.52 -3.60
C LEU A 346 5.66 -17.67 -2.87
N TYR A 347 6.97 -17.56 -2.66
CA TYR A 347 7.74 -18.48 -1.83
C TYR A 347 7.12 -18.62 -0.43
N GLY A 348 6.88 -17.49 0.25
CA GLY A 348 6.28 -17.46 1.57
C GLY A 348 4.92 -18.15 1.62
N LEU A 349 4.05 -17.89 0.64
CA LEU A 349 2.75 -18.55 0.55
C LEU A 349 2.86 -20.06 0.26
N LEU A 350 3.83 -20.49 -0.54
CA LEU A 350 4.08 -21.91 -0.78
C LEU A 350 4.63 -22.60 0.48
N ASN A 351 5.58 -21.98 1.18
CA ASN A 351 6.15 -22.49 2.43
C ASN A 351 5.08 -22.59 3.53
N LEU A 352 4.24 -21.57 3.69
CA LEU A 352 3.08 -21.62 4.59
C LEU A 352 2.13 -22.77 4.24
N ARG A 353 1.88 -23.02 2.95
CA ARG A 353 1.08 -24.16 2.50
C ARG A 353 1.71 -25.47 2.97
N GLU A 354 3.01 -25.61 2.82
CA GLU A 354 3.74 -26.83 3.15
C GLU A 354 3.80 -27.08 4.65
N ARG A 355 4.02 -26.04 5.45
CA ARG A 355 3.96 -26.13 6.92
C ARG A 355 2.57 -26.59 7.40
N VAL A 356 1.51 -26.15 6.75
CA VAL A 356 0.13 -26.50 7.16
C VAL A 356 -0.36 -27.83 6.58
N GLU A 357 -0.01 -28.15 5.33
CA GLU A 357 -0.41 -29.38 4.63
C GLU A 357 0.56 -30.55 4.89
N GLU A 358 1.70 -30.30 5.53
CA GLU A 358 2.81 -31.24 5.79
C GLU A 358 3.29 -31.98 4.51
N LYS A 359 3.18 -31.30 3.35
CA LYS A 359 3.49 -31.86 2.03
C LYS A 359 3.97 -30.79 1.06
N GLY A 360 5.07 -31.06 0.35
CA GLY A 360 5.60 -30.23 -0.72
C GLY A 360 7.08 -29.92 -0.53
N ASP A 361 7.60 -29.07 -1.42
CA ASP A 361 8.91 -28.45 -1.33
C ASP A 361 8.83 -27.08 -2.04
N ALA A 362 8.80 -26.00 -1.25
CA ALA A 362 8.37 -24.69 -1.71
C ALA A 362 9.40 -24.10 -2.66
N GLU A 363 10.67 -24.43 -2.41
CA GLU A 363 11.78 -24.07 -3.28
C GLU A 363 11.65 -24.78 -4.62
N LYS A 364 11.38 -26.10 -4.63
CA LYS A 364 11.16 -26.85 -5.88
C LYS A 364 9.93 -26.38 -6.64
N ASP A 365 8.83 -26.12 -5.95
CA ASP A 365 7.58 -25.65 -6.56
C ASP A 365 7.76 -24.25 -7.17
N LEU A 366 8.45 -23.36 -6.45
CA LEU A 366 8.78 -22.04 -6.94
C LEU A 366 9.75 -22.11 -8.12
N ALA A 367 10.82 -22.89 -8.02
CA ALA A 367 11.80 -23.06 -9.10
C ALA A 367 11.14 -23.61 -10.37
N LYS A 368 10.26 -24.60 -10.24
CA LYS A 368 9.48 -25.13 -11.36
C LYS A 368 8.57 -24.07 -12.00
N LEU A 369 7.96 -23.22 -11.20
CA LEU A 369 7.03 -22.20 -11.70
C LEU A 369 7.74 -21.05 -12.41
N THR A 370 8.87 -20.62 -11.87
CA THR A 370 9.59 -19.40 -12.23
C THR A 370 10.77 -19.63 -13.17
N GLY A 371 11.26 -20.86 -13.27
CA GLY A 371 12.51 -21.18 -13.95
C GLY A 371 13.78 -20.75 -13.22
N ASN A 372 13.69 -20.15 -12.03
CA ASN A 372 14.86 -19.73 -11.25
C ASN A 372 15.14 -20.73 -10.13
N PHE A 373 16.38 -21.23 -10.06
CA PHE A 373 16.81 -22.21 -9.06
C PHE A 373 17.46 -21.58 -7.82
N VAL A 374 17.77 -20.28 -7.88
CA VAL A 374 18.45 -19.56 -6.81
C VAL A 374 17.65 -18.29 -6.48
N TYR A 375 17.27 -18.16 -5.22
CA TYR A 375 16.64 -16.98 -4.65
C TYR A 375 17.53 -16.46 -3.53
N PHE A 376 18.17 -15.31 -3.74
CA PHE A 376 18.85 -14.63 -2.64
C PHE A 376 17.79 -14.10 -1.67
N GLN A 377 17.98 -14.35 -0.37
CA GLN A 377 17.15 -13.75 0.69
C GLN A 377 17.14 -12.22 0.50
N ASP A 378 15.97 -11.58 0.69
CA ASP A 378 15.99 -10.14 0.95
C ASP A 378 16.29 -10.01 2.42
N PRO A 379 17.47 -9.54 2.84
CA PRO A 379 17.66 -9.28 4.25
C PRO A 379 16.69 -8.19 4.77
N MET A 380 16.14 -7.34 3.88
CA MET A 380 15.37 -6.15 4.24
C MET A 380 13.84 -6.32 4.24
N THR A 381 13.27 -7.41 3.71
CA THR A 381 11.80 -7.50 3.52
C THR A 381 11.20 -8.82 3.99
N PHE A 382 12.00 -9.88 4.09
CA PHE A 382 11.51 -11.21 4.45
C PHE A 382 12.52 -11.89 5.39
N LYS A 383 12.34 -11.71 6.70
CA LYS A 383 13.08 -12.47 7.72
C LYS A 383 12.57 -13.90 7.76
N GLU A 384 13.40 -14.83 8.22
CA GLU A 384 13.11 -16.28 8.23
C GLU A 384 11.86 -16.66 9.05
N ASP A 385 11.40 -15.75 9.94
CA ASP A 385 10.27 -15.91 10.85
C ASP A 385 9.03 -15.07 10.48
N ASN A 386 8.95 -14.49 9.28
CA ASN A 386 7.79 -13.67 8.90
C ASN A 386 6.46 -14.44 9.08
N GLN A 387 5.51 -13.80 9.76
CA GLN A 387 4.21 -14.39 10.03
C GLN A 387 3.40 -14.47 8.73
N ALA A 388 2.41 -15.36 8.68
CA ALA A 388 1.59 -15.54 7.50
C ALA A 388 0.95 -14.21 7.03
N GLY A 389 0.55 -13.35 7.97
CA GLY A 389 -0.02 -12.03 7.71
C GLY A 389 0.86 -11.14 6.84
N ASP A 390 2.17 -11.14 7.05
CA ASP A 390 3.12 -10.25 6.34
C ASP A 390 3.09 -10.49 4.84
N TYR A 391 3.02 -11.76 4.40
CA TYR A 391 2.94 -12.08 2.97
C TYR A 391 1.63 -11.62 2.34
N PHE A 392 0.51 -11.66 3.07
CA PHE A 392 -0.77 -11.13 2.59
C PHE A 392 -0.77 -9.60 2.55
N GLN A 393 -0.13 -8.94 3.51
CA GLN A 393 0.07 -7.49 3.46
C GLN A 393 0.91 -7.09 2.25
N GLN A 394 1.99 -7.82 1.95
CA GLN A 394 2.82 -7.54 0.77
C GLN A 394 2.09 -7.82 -0.56
N LEU A 395 1.09 -8.72 -0.59
CA LEU A 395 0.22 -8.90 -1.76
C LEU A 395 -0.64 -7.67 -2.07
N ALA A 396 -0.87 -6.79 -1.09
CA ALA A 396 -1.62 -5.56 -1.29
C ALA A 396 -1.00 -4.66 -2.35
N TYR A 397 0.34 -4.51 -2.38
CA TYR A 397 1.03 -3.77 -3.44
C TYR A 397 0.73 -4.31 -4.83
N TYR A 398 0.84 -5.64 -5.02
CA TYR A 398 0.63 -6.27 -6.32
C TYR A 398 -0.82 -6.14 -6.81
N TYR A 399 -1.80 -6.50 -5.97
CA TYR A 399 -3.20 -6.41 -6.36
C TYR A 399 -3.69 -4.98 -6.42
N GLY A 400 -3.22 -4.12 -5.52
CA GLY A 400 -3.50 -2.69 -5.48
C GLY A 400 -3.06 -1.99 -6.74
N GLN A 401 -1.77 -2.12 -7.12
CA GLN A 401 -1.25 -1.55 -8.37
C GLN A 401 -2.07 -1.97 -9.59
N ARG A 402 -2.48 -3.24 -9.66
CA ARG A 402 -3.29 -3.75 -10.78
C ARG A 402 -4.72 -3.23 -10.77
N ARG A 403 -5.33 -3.07 -9.60
CA ARG A 403 -6.71 -2.56 -9.45
C ARG A 403 -6.74 -1.07 -9.78
N THR A 404 -5.92 -0.27 -9.10
CA THR A 404 -5.87 1.18 -9.29
C THR A 404 -5.36 1.55 -10.69
N GLY A 405 -4.35 0.83 -11.21
CA GLY A 405 -3.88 1.05 -12.59
C GLY A 405 -4.95 0.82 -13.67
N ARG A 406 -5.93 -0.09 -13.43
CA ARG A 406 -7.08 -0.24 -14.33
C ARG A 406 -8.05 0.94 -14.24
N LEU A 407 -8.32 1.43 -13.03
CA LEU A 407 -9.16 2.61 -12.81
C LEU A 407 -8.56 3.83 -13.49
N VAL A 408 -7.27 4.10 -13.26
CA VAL A 408 -6.52 5.20 -13.90
C VAL A 408 -6.56 5.07 -15.42
N LYS A 409 -6.32 3.87 -15.97
CA LYS A 409 -6.41 3.65 -17.42
C LYS A 409 -7.81 3.96 -17.97
N LYS A 410 -8.86 3.58 -17.23
CA LYS A 410 -10.24 3.87 -17.62
C LYS A 410 -10.54 5.37 -17.54
N MET A 411 -10.19 6.04 -16.45
CA MET A 411 -10.34 7.49 -16.29
C MET A 411 -9.60 8.27 -17.38
N ARG A 412 -8.36 7.91 -17.70
CA ARG A 412 -7.59 8.50 -18.82
C ARG A 412 -8.28 8.32 -20.18
N LYS A 413 -8.87 7.14 -20.42
CA LYS A 413 -9.62 6.88 -21.65
C LYS A 413 -10.87 7.77 -21.75
N ASP A 414 -11.48 8.06 -20.61
CA ASP A 414 -12.67 8.92 -20.50
C ASP A 414 -12.30 10.42 -20.44
N GLY A 415 -11.01 10.77 -20.60
CA GLY A 415 -10.54 12.16 -20.67
C GLY A 415 -10.46 12.87 -19.31
N VAL A 416 -10.49 12.12 -18.20
CA VAL A 416 -10.40 12.70 -16.85
C VAL A 416 -8.97 13.24 -16.61
N PRO A 417 -8.81 14.52 -16.22
CA PRO A 417 -7.53 15.12 -15.87
C PRO A 417 -6.83 14.46 -14.65
N ASP A 418 -5.49 14.56 -14.58
CA ASP A 418 -4.67 13.91 -13.53
C ASP A 418 -5.04 14.39 -12.11
N ASP A 419 -5.34 15.68 -11.91
CA ASP A 419 -5.82 16.26 -10.65
C ASP A 419 -7.16 15.64 -10.21
N GLN A 420 -8.14 15.56 -11.12
CA GLN A 420 -9.41 14.91 -10.82
C GLN A 420 -9.27 13.41 -10.54
N MET A 421 -8.35 12.72 -11.23
CA MET A 421 -8.05 11.30 -10.97
C MET A 421 -7.46 11.10 -9.58
N MET A 422 -6.51 11.94 -9.16
CA MET A 422 -5.92 11.87 -7.82
C MET A 422 -7.01 12.01 -6.75
N HIS A 423 -7.86 13.03 -6.88
CA HIS A 423 -8.99 13.27 -5.98
C HIS A 423 -9.97 12.09 -5.92
N ALA A 424 -10.32 11.50 -7.07
CA ALA A 424 -11.22 10.35 -7.14
C ALA A 424 -10.63 9.09 -6.47
N LEU A 425 -9.32 8.88 -6.56
CA LEU A 425 -8.66 7.74 -5.92
C LEU A 425 -8.53 7.89 -4.40
N MET A 426 -8.42 9.12 -3.91
CA MET A 426 -8.44 9.46 -2.48
C MET A 426 -9.84 9.43 -1.88
N ALA A 427 -10.87 9.31 -2.73
CA ALA A 427 -12.25 9.36 -2.30
C ALA A 427 -12.70 8.00 -1.71
N GLY A 428 -12.37 7.80 -0.43
CA GLY A 428 -12.71 6.61 0.37
C GLY A 428 -11.71 5.46 0.24
N VAL A 429 -11.62 4.63 1.28
CA VAL A 429 -10.79 3.41 1.29
C VAL A 429 -11.69 2.20 1.16
N TRP A 430 -11.56 1.46 0.05
CA TRP A 430 -12.53 0.46 -0.38
C TRP A 430 -11.99 -0.96 -0.27
N CYS A 431 -12.85 -1.91 0.13
CA CYS A 431 -12.56 -3.35 0.08
C CYS A 431 -12.91 -3.97 -1.28
N ASP A 432 -14.07 -3.60 -1.84
CA ASP A 432 -14.56 -4.14 -3.11
C ASP A 432 -14.11 -3.25 -4.29
N PRO A 433 -13.28 -3.78 -5.23
CA PRO A 433 -12.82 -2.98 -6.37
C PRO A 433 -13.93 -2.51 -7.30
N LYS A 434 -15.08 -3.21 -7.35
CA LYS A 434 -16.22 -2.77 -8.15
C LYS A 434 -17.04 -1.71 -7.41
N ALA A 435 -17.11 -1.75 -6.08
CA ALA A 435 -17.69 -0.68 -5.27
C ALA A 435 -16.89 0.61 -5.46
N GLN A 436 -15.56 0.53 -5.37
CA GLN A 436 -14.65 1.64 -5.70
C GLN A 436 -14.89 2.18 -7.12
N GLU A 437 -14.91 1.28 -8.12
CA GLU A 437 -15.15 1.69 -9.51
C GLU A 437 -16.50 2.38 -9.68
N ARG A 438 -17.59 1.78 -9.17
CA ARG A 438 -18.93 2.38 -9.25
C ARG A 438 -18.98 3.71 -8.54
N PHE A 439 -18.43 3.82 -7.34
CA PHE A 439 -18.38 5.08 -6.63
C PHE A 439 -17.67 6.16 -7.44
N ILE A 440 -16.48 5.86 -7.98
CA ILE A 440 -15.71 6.81 -8.80
C ILE A 440 -16.50 7.25 -10.04
N PHE A 441 -17.02 6.31 -10.82
CA PHE A 441 -17.57 6.61 -12.15
C PHE A 441 -19.06 6.98 -12.15
N GLU A 442 -19.87 6.45 -11.21
CA GLU A 442 -21.31 6.66 -11.16
C GLU A 442 -21.69 7.81 -10.21
N HIS A 443 -20.82 8.15 -9.25
CA HIS A 443 -21.14 9.13 -8.20
C HIS A 443 -20.13 10.27 -8.12
N TYR A 444 -18.84 9.97 -7.92
CA TYR A 444 -17.84 10.97 -7.63
C TYR A 444 -17.50 11.85 -8.84
N LEU A 445 -17.03 11.24 -9.94
CA LEU A 445 -16.65 11.99 -11.15
C LEU A 445 -17.81 12.80 -11.74
N PRO A 446 -19.06 12.28 -11.81
CA PRO A 446 -20.20 13.09 -12.20
C PRO A 446 -20.40 14.32 -11.31
N ALA A 447 -20.36 14.15 -9.98
CA ALA A 447 -20.60 15.24 -9.04
C ALA A 447 -19.56 16.37 -9.12
N ILE A 448 -18.32 16.04 -9.48
CA ILE A 448 -17.25 17.05 -9.59
C ILE A 448 -17.20 17.72 -10.97
N ALA A 449 -17.86 17.15 -11.98
CA ALA A 449 -17.90 17.67 -13.34
C ALA A 449 -19.02 18.71 -13.56
N GLY A 450 -20.06 18.72 -12.71
CA GLY A 450 -21.24 19.58 -12.79
C GLY A 450 -22.50 18.78 -12.47
#